data_AF-A0A6J4UZ11-F1
#
_entry.id   AF-A0A6J4UZ11-F1
#
_cell.length_a   1.000
_cell.length_b   1.000
_cell.length_c   1.000
_cell.angle_alpha   90.00
_cell.angle_beta   90.00
_cell.angle_gamma   90.00
#
_symmetry.space_group_name_H-M   'P 1'
#
loop_
_entity.id
_entity.type
_entity.pdbx_description
1 polymer ?
#
loop_
_entity_poly.entity_id
_entity_poly.type
_entity_poly.pdbx_seq_one_letter_code
_entity_poly.pdbx_strand_id
1 'polypeptide(L)'
;MDLVDGLERVRGMLAANGADRASLATVDTILQNADRLSGGAGAKAQSLLQITKMLMRTPAANGNVRIYNDLAKIEQQLTVRADTMAREREAEAAKPMPKSKKFYKEQKEREQAAKKGNG
;
A
#
# COMPACT_ATOMS: atom_id res chain seq x y z
N MET A 1 -5.12 -10.20 5.82
CA MET A 1 -6.06 -9.21 6.38
C MET A 1 -7.38 -9.49 5.72
N ASP A 2 -8.38 -9.82 6.53
CA ASP A 2 -9.75 -9.94 6.03
C ASP A 2 -10.42 -8.55 6.00
N LEU A 3 -11.71 -8.52 5.64
CA LEU A 3 -12.48 -7.29 5.57
C LEU A 3 -12.71 -6.66 6.95
N VAL A 4 -12.94 -7.47 7.98
CA VAL A 4 -13.22 -7.00 9.35
C VAL A 4 -11.99 -6.30 9.90
N ASP A 5 -10.84 -6.96 9.88
CA ASP A 5 -9.53 -6.40 10.24
C ASP A 5 -9.28 -5.07 9.50
N GLY A 6 -9.61 -5.04 8.21
CA GLY A 6 -9.40 -3.86 7.38
C GLY A 6 -10.30 -2.69 7.76
N LEU A 7 -11.57 -2.96 8.05
CA LEU A 7 -12.54 -1.96 8.49
C LEU A 7 -12.19 -1.43 9.89
N GLU A 8 -11.75 -2.29 10.82
CA GLU A 8 -11.29 -1.88 12.15
C GLU A 8 -10.08 -0.94 12.06
N ARG A 9 -9.13 -1.25 11.16
CA ARG A 9 -7.98 -0.38 10.91
C ARG A 9 -8.40 0.96 10.32
N VAL A 10 -9.30 0.99 9.33
CA VAL A 10 -9.82 2.25 8.77
C VAL A 10 -10.53 3.06 9.85
N ARG A 11 -11.33 2.43 10.71
CA ARG A 11 -11.97 3.06 11.86
C ARG A 11 -10.95 3.70 12.80
N GLY A 12 -9.88 2.98 13.14
CA GLY A 12 -8.79 3.49 13.98
C GLY A 12 -8.09 4.69 13.34
N MET A 13 -7.86 4.66 12.02
CA MET A 13 -7.29 5.79 11.28
C MET A 13 -8.21 7.01 11.29
N LEU A 14 -9.52 6.83 11.08
CA LEU A 14 -10.51 7.91 11.16
C LEU A 14 -10.51 8.55 12.55
N ALA A 15 -10.55 7.75 13.61
CA ALA A 15 -10.51 8.24 14.99
C ALA A 15 -9.21 9.02 15.28
N ALA A 16 -8.06 8.50 14.85
CA ALA A 16 -6.77 9.18 14.98
C ALA A 16 -6.69 10.50 14.20
N ASN A 17 -7.48 10.65 13.13
CA ASN A 17 -7.56 11.87 12.34
C ASN A 17 -8.61 12.87 12.84
N GLY A 18 -9.30 12.57 13.96
CA GLY A 18 -10.36 13.41 14.51
C GLY A 18 -11.60 13.47 13.63
N ALA A 19 -11.91 12.38 12.92
CA ALA A 19 -13.07 12.30 12.02
C ALA A 19 -14.40 12.54 12.76
N ASP A 20 -15.41 12.99 12.01
CA ASP A 20 -16.75 13.22 12.53
C ASP A 20 -17.36 11.92 13.09
N ARG A 21 -18.21 12.04 14.11
CA ARG A 21 -18.91 10.90 14.71
C ARG A 21 -19.74 10.14 13.67
N ALA A 22 -20.31 10.83 12.69
CA ALA A 22 -21.05 10.20 11.60
C ALA A 22 -20.15 9.28 10.74
N SER A 23 -18.89 9.66 10.52
CA SER A 23 -17.91 8.88 9.79
C SER A 23 -17.59 7.58 10.54
N LEU A 24 -17.37 7.67 11.85
CA LEU A 24 -17.14 6.49 12.70
C LEU A 24 -18.36 5.58 12.75
N ALA A 25 -19.56 6.14 12.91
CA ALA A 25 -20.81 5.38 12.95
C ALA A 25 -21.09 4.64 11.62
N THR A 26 -20.74 5.25 10.49
CA THR A 26 -20.87 4.61 9.16
C THR A 26 -20.00 3.37 9.07
N VAL A 27 -18.74 3.45 9.50
CA VAL A 27 -17.83 2.30 9.51
C VAL A 27 -18.29 1.25 10.52
N ASP A 28 -18.78 1.65 11.70
CA ASP A 28 -19.33 0.75 12.72
C ASP A 28 -20.54 -0.04 12.21
N THR A 29 -21.42 0.62 11.45
CA THR A 29 -22.59 -0.03 10.84
C THR A 29 -22.16 -1.08 9.82
N ILE A 30 -21.14 -0.78 9.02
CA ILE A 30 -20.63 -1.72 8.01
C ILE A 30 -19.89 -2.88 8.69
N LEU A 31 -19.11 -2.62 9.75
CA LEU A 31 -18.47 -3.64 10.59
C LEU A 31 -19.50 -4.64 11.15
N GLN A 32 -20.59 -4.16 11.73
CA GLN A 32 -21.66 -5.02 12.28
C GLN A 32 -22.32 -5.93 11.22
N ASN A 33 -22.31 -5.51 9.96
CA ASN A 33 -22.84 -6.29 8.85
C ASN A 33 -21.77 -7.10 8.12
N ALA A 34 -20.49 -6.77 8.30
CA ALA A 34 -19.36 -7.45 7.65
C ALA A 34 -19.27 -8.91 8.09
N ASP A 35 -19.52 -9.19 9.38
CA ASP A 35 -19.57 -10.55 9.93
C ASP A 35 -20.63 -11.43 9.23
N ARG A 36 -21.72 -10.81 8.76
CA ARG A 36 -22.79 -11.50 8.01
C ARG A 36 -22.45 -11.63 6.53
N LEU A 37 -21.73 -10.66 5.97
CA LEU A 37 -21.30 -10.64 4.57
C LEU A 37 -20.13 -11.60 4.29
N SER A 38 -19.36 -11.98 5.31
CA SER A 38 -18.30 -12.98 5.21
C SER A 38 -18.77 -14.44 5.12
N GLY A 39 -20.09 -14.69 5.08
CA GLY A 39 -20.74 -16.01 5.13
C GLY A 39 -20.56 -16.93 3.91
N GLY A 40 -19.50 -16.80 3.12
CA GLY A 40 -19.22 -17.71 2.02
C GLY A 40 -17.95 -17.34 1.26
N ALA A 41 -16.95 -18.22 1.34
CA ALA A 41 -15.76 -18.30 0.49
C ALA A 41 -15.34 -17.01 -0.26
N GLY A 42 -14.36 -16.29 0.26
CA GLY A 42 -13.39 -15.60 -0.61
C GLY A 42 -13.64 -14.12 -0.92
N ALA A 43 -14.04 -13.30 0.05
CA ALA A 43 -13.67 -11.89 -0.02
C ALA A 43 -12.13 -11.81 0.11
N LYS A 44 -11.42 -11.82 -1.02
CA LYS A 44 -9.95 -11.69 -1.06
C LYS A 44 -9.50 -10.56 -0.15
N ALA A 45 -8.33 -10.72 0.49
CA ALA A 45 -7.70 -9.70 1.30
C ALA A 45 -7.64 -8.36 0.53
N GLN A 46 -8.59 -7.46 0.79
CA GLN A 46 -8.62 -6.15 0.18
C GLN A 46 -7.55 -5.30 0.86
N SER A 47 -6.80 -4.51 0.08
CA SER A 47 -5.90 -3.55 0.69
C SER A 47 -6.71 -2.50 1.45
N LEU A 48 -6.13 -1.86 2.49
CA LEU A 48 -6.78 -0.77 3.20
C LEU A 48 -7.25 0.35 2.25
N LEU A 49 -6.50 0.60 1.18
CA LEU A 49 -6.86 1.56 0.14
C LEU A 49 -8.13 1.15 -0.60
N GLN A 50 -8.26 -0.13 -0.97
CA GLN A 50 -9.48 -0.65 -1.62
C GLN A 50 -10.69 -0.58 -0.69
N ILE A 51 -10.53 -0.95 0.58
CA ILE A 51 -11.59 -0.87 1.59
C ILE A 51 -12.04 0.60 1.77
N THR A 52 -11.09 1.52 1.86
CA THR A 52 -11.41 2.96 1.97
C THR A 52 -12.16 3.46 0.74
N LYS A 53 -11.74 3.09 -0.47
CA LYS A 53 -12.44 3.42 -1.73
C LYS A 53 -13.84 2.81 -1.80
N MET A 54 -14.02 1.60 -1.26
CA MET A 54 -15.35 0.98 -1.14
C MET A 54 -16.24 1.80 -0.21
N LEU A 55 -15.75 2.20 0.96
CA LEU A 55 -16.48 3.04 1.92
C LEU A 55 -16.90 4.39 1.32
N MET A 56 -16.02 5.01 0.52
CA MET A 56 -16.33 6.27 -0.17
C MET A 56 -17.46 6.16 -1.19
N ARG A 57 -17.75 4.97 -1.70
CA ARG A 57 -18.83 4.71 -2.67
C ARG A 57 -20.17 4.38 -2.01
N THR A 58 -20.20 4.31 -0.67
CA THR A 58 -21.43 4.01 0.05
C THR A 58 -22.43 5.16 -0.04
N PRO A 59 -23.75 4.88 0.05
CA PRO A 59 -24.75 5.94 0.11
C PRO A 59 -24.53 6.94 1.25
N ALA A 60 -24.01 6.46 2.40
CA ALA A 60 -23.67 7.32 3.54
C ALA A 60 -22.59 8.35 3.21
N ALA A 61 -21.53 7.94 2.50
CA ALA A 61 -20.49 8.85 2.05
C ALA A 61 -20.99 9.79 0.94
N ASN A 62 -21.77 9.29 -0.01
CA ASN A 62 -22.31 10.10 -1.11
C ASN A 62 -23.33 11.15 -0.61
N GLY A 63 -24.08 10.85 0.45
CA GLY A 63 -25.08 11.73 1.04
C GLY A 63 -24.53 12.71 2.09
N ASN A 64 -23.28 12.57 2.52
CA ASN A 64 -22.68 13.42 3.54
C ASN A 64 -21.22 13.76 3.21
N VAL A 65 -21.00 15.01 2.79
CA VAL A 65 -19.68 15.52 2.40
C VAL A 65 -18.64 15.41 3.51
N ARG A 66 -19.04 15.46 4.79
CA ARG A 66 -18.10 15.32 5.91
C ARG A 66 -17.54 13.90 5.98
N ILE A 67 -18.42 12.90 5.83
CA ILE A 67 -18.02 11.48 5.77
C ILE A 67 -17.11 11.24 4.58
N TYR A 68 -17.48 11.78 3.41
CA TYR A 68 -16.64 11.68 2.22
C TYR A 68 -15.26 12.30 2.43
N ASN A 69 -15.19 13.51 2.98
CA ASN A 69 -13.92 14.22 3.20
C ASN A 69 -13.02 13.49 4.20
N ASP A 70 -13.59 12.96 5.28
CA ASP A 70 -12.84 12.17 6.26
C ASP A 70 -12.25 10.91 5.61
N LEU A 71 -13.04 10.19 4.81
CA LEU A 71 -12.57 9.02 4.07
C LEU A 71 -11.55 9.38 2.98
N ALA A 72 -11.72 10.51 2.29
CA ALA A 72 -10.80 11.01 1.27
C ALA A 72 -9.43 11.36 1.87
N LYS A 73 -9.40 11.93 3.07
CA LYS A 73 -8.15 12.18 3.81
C LYS A 73 -7.39 10.88 4.10
N ILE A 74 -8.10 9.83 4.50
CA ILE A 74 -7.50 8.50 4.70
C ILE A 74 -7.02 7.90 3.38
N GLU A 75 -7.82 8.00 2.32
CA GLU A 75 -7.46 7.53 0.97
C GLU A 75 -6.16 8.17 0.51
N GLN A 76 -6.02 9.49 0.65
CA GLN A 76 -4.82 10.22 0.27
C GLN A 76 -3.60 9.75 1.05
N GLN A 77 -3.72 9.56 2.37
CA GLN A 77 -2.62 9.05 3.21
C GLN A 77 -2.17 7.65 2.76
N LEU A 78 -3.12 6.78 2.42
CA LEU A 78 -2.84 5.42 1.96
C LEU A 78 -2.23 5.40 0.55
N THR A 79 -2.69 6.27 -0.35
CA THR A 79 -2.13 6.42 -1.70
C THR A 79 -0.68 6.88 -1.64
N VAL A 80 -0.36 7.92 -0.86
CA VAL A 80 1.02 8.41 -0.71
C VAL A 80 1.94 7.33 -0.15
N ARG A 81 1.48 6.55 0.83
CA ARG A 81 2.25 5.41 1.37
C ARG A 81 2.49 4.33 0.33
N ALA A 82 1.47 3.98 -0.46
CA ALA A 82 1.60 2.99 -1.52
C ALA A 82 2.60 3.43 -2.59
N ASP A 83 2.54 4.70 -3.01
CA ASP A 83 3.47 5.28 -3.98
C ASP A 83 4.91 5.30 -3.46
N THR A 84 5.11 5.64 -2.18
CA THR A 84 6.43 5.64 -1.56
C THR A 84 7.03 4.24 -1.57
N MET A 85 6.28 3.21 -1.16
CA MET A 85 6.75 1.83 -1.17
C MET A 85 7.02 1.32 -2.59
N ALA A 86 6.22 1.72 -3.58
CA ALA A 86 6.46 1.36 -4.98
C ALA A 86 7.79 1.95 -5.48
N ARG A 87 8.04 3.24 -5.21
CA ARG A 87 9.29 3.91 -5.56
C ARG A 87 10.51 3.30 -4.86
N GLU A 88 10.39 2.92 -3.59
CA GLU A 88 11.47 2.24 -2.87
C GLU A 88 11.81 0.89 -3.50
N ARG A 89 10.80 0.10 -3.87
CA ARG A 89 11.00 -1.19 -4.57
C ARG A 89 11.62 -1.02 -5.94
N GLU A 90 11.21 -0.01 -6.70
CA GLU A 90 11.82 0.32 -7.99
C GLU A 90 13.29 0.75 -7.82
N ALA A 91 13.58 1.59 -6.82
CA ALA A 91 14.94 2.02 -6.51
C ALA A 91 15.82 0.84 -6.07
N GLU A 92 15.28 -0.12 -5.30
CA GLU A 92 15.98 -1.34 -4.93
C GLU A 92 16.23 -2.27 -6.12
N ALA A 93 15.24 -2.44 -6.99
CA ALA A 93 15.39 -3.21 -8.23
C ALA A 93 16.39 -2.57 -9.19
N ALA A 94 16.52 -1.24 -9.17
CA ALA A 94 17.48 -0.48 -9.97
C ALA A 94 18.90 -0.48 -9.41
N LYS A 95 19.12 -0.96 -8.17
CA LYS A 95 20.48 -1.08 -7.62
C LYS A 95 21.27 -2.07 -8.49
N PRO A 96 22.42 -1.67 -9.07
CA PRO A 96 23.20 -2.56 -9.89
C PRO A 96 23.62 -3.77 -9.06
N MET A 97 23.29 -4.97 -9.54
CA MET A 97 23.74 -6.20 -8.89
C MET A 97 25.27 -6.18 -8.80
N PRO A 98 25.86 -6.49 -7.63
CA PRO A 98 27.30 -6.47 -7.46
C PRO A 98 27.95 -7.39 -8.49
N LYS A 99 28.88 -6.84 -9.28
CA LYS A 99 29.60 -7.61 -10.31
C LYS A 99 30.26 -8.82 -9.66
N SER A 100 30.14 -9.98 -10.29
CA SER A 100 30.67 -11.22 -9.75
C SER A 100 32.21 -11.17 -9.64
N LYS A 101 32.80 -11.95 -8.72
CA LYS A 101 34.27 -12.07 -8.60
C LYS A 101 34.95 -12.49 -9.91
N LYS A 102 34.25 -13.24 -10.78
CA LYS A 102 34.74 -13.61 -12.11
C LYS A 102 34.93 -12.38 -13.00
N PHE A 103 33.99 -11.43 -12.98
CA PHE A 103 34.09 -10.18 -13.75
C PHE A 103 35.34 -9.38 -13.41
N TYR A 104 35.67 -9.24 -12.12
CA TYR A 104 36.88 -8.53 -11.69
C TYR A 104 38.16 -9.29 -12.04
N LYS A 105 38.14 -10.63 -12.01
CA LYS A 105 39.29 -11.45 -12.39
C LYS A 105 39.58 -11.33 -13.89
N GLU A 106 38.56 -11.44 -14.73
CA GLU A 106 38.70 -11.32 -16.20
C GLU A 106 39.11 -9.90 -16.63
N GLN A 107 38.64 -8.85 -15.94
CA GLN A 107 39.08 -7.48 -16.20
C GLN A 107 40.57 -7.30 -15.88
N LYS A 108 41.01 -7.81 -14.72
CA LYS A 108 42.42 -7.73 -14.30
C LYS A 108 43.35 -8.54 -15.20
N GLU A 109 42.87 -9.66 -15.76
CA GLU A 109 43.60 -10.47 -16.72
C GLU A 109 43.72 -9.77 -18.09
N ARG A 110 42.64 -9.12 -18.57
CA ARG A 110 42.67 -8.29 -19.79
C ARG A 110 43.60 -7.08 -19.67
N GLU A 111 43.57 -6.37 -18.55
CA GLU A 111 44.46 -5.21 -18.32
C GLU A 111 45.94 -5.64 -18.24
N GLN A 112 46.24 -6.80 -17.65
CA GLN A 112 47.60 -7.34 -17.62
C GLN A 112 48.08 -7.82 -18.99
N ALA A 113 47.21 -8.42 -19.80
CA ALA A 113 47.53 -8.81 -21.16
C ALA A 113 47.80 -7.58 -22.06
N ALA A 114 46.99 -6.52 -21.93
CA ALA A 114 47.18 -5.28 -22.67
C ALA A 114 48.50 -4.56 -22.31
N LYS A 115 48.91 -4.59 -21.02
CA LYS A 115 50.21 -4.03 -20.59
C LYS A 115 51.42 -4.85 -21.06
N LYS A 116 51.26 -6.16 -21.28
CA LYS A 116 52.35 -7.02 -21.78
C LYS A 116 52.50 -7.04 -23.30
N GLY A 117 51.48 -6.61 -24.05
CA GLY A 117 51.49 -6.57 -25.52
C GLY A 117 51.96 -5.25 -26.13
N ASN A 118 52.29 -4.23 -25.32
CA ASN A 118 52.71 -2.90 -25.77
C ASN A 118 54.14 -2.54 -25.33
N GLY A 119 55.02 -3.55 -25.24
CA GLY A 119 56.44 -3.42 -24.91
C GLY A 119 57.30 -4.20 -25.87
#